data_AF-A0A7C9VME0-F1
#
_entry.id   AF-A0A7C9VME0-F1
#
_cell.length_a   1.000
_cell.length_b   1.000
_cell.length_c   1.000
_cell.angle_alpha   90.00
_cell.angle_beta   90.00
_cell.angle_gamma   90.00
#
_symmetry.space_group_name_H-M   'P 1'
#
loop_
_entity.id
_entity.type
_entity.pdbx_description
1 polymer ?
#
loop_
_entity_poly.entity_id
_entity_poly.type
_entity_poly.pdbx_seq_one_letter_code
_entity_poly.pdbx_strand_id
1 'polypeptide(L)'
;MVQGARASATVWVAILAAMIGAFMAILNIQITNASLLNIEGGIGTGVDNGSWISTSYLIGEIVVIPLTDYLSRVFSFRNIMLSFASLFAVFSVACAFATDLPTMIGFRAFQGFFGGVLIPMAFTLVFTKLPKAQQPIGLAMFSLAVTFAPAIGPTIGGYLTENYGWQTI
;
A
#
# COMPACT_ATOMS: atom_id res chain seq x y z
N MET A 1 7.18 22.03 -33.33
CA MET A 1 6.62 20.71 -33.01
C MET A 1 7.76 19.83 -32.50
N VAL A 2 8.00 19.81 -31.19
CA VAL A 2 9.15 19.09 -30.61
C VAL A 2 8.80 17.61 -30.52
N GLN A 3 9.55 16.77 -31.25
CA GLN A 3 9.49 15.31 -31.16
C GLN A 3 9.63 14.89 -29.69
N GLY A 4 8.57 14.32 -29.12
CA GLY A 4 8.55 13.85 -27.74
C GLY A 4 9.47 12.64 -27.60
N ALA A 5 10.67 12.85 -27.06
CA ALA A 5 11.57 11.77 -26.68
C ALA A 5 10.78 10.78 -25.80
N ARG A 6 10.71 9.51 -26.22
CA ARG A 6 10.06 8.45 -25.46
C ARG A 6 10.81 8.21 -24.15
N ALA A 7 10.09 7.91 -23.08
CA ALA A 7 10.69 7.50 -21.82
C ALA A 7 11.54 6.22 -22.00
N SER A 8 12.68 6.17 -21.32
CA SER A 8 13.57 5.01 -21.35
C SER A 8 12.97 3.81 -20.61
N ALA A 9 13.50 2.61 -20.87
CA ALA A 9 13.08 1.39 -20.18
C ALA A 9 13.23 1.52 -18.64
N THR A 10 14.30 2.15 -18.17
CA THR A 10 14.54 2.37 -16.73
C THR A 10 13.44 3.23 -16.08
N VAL A 11 12.91 4.22 -16.79
CA VAL A 11 11.79 5.03 -16.30
C VAL A 11 10.53 4.18 -16.16
N TRP A 12 10.23 3.34 -17.15
CA TRP A 12 9.09 2.42 -17.08
C TRP A 12 9.22 1.40 -15.95
N VAL A 13 10.41 0.84 -15.73
CA VAL A 13 10.66 -0.06 -14.60
C VAL A 13 10.40 0.65 -13.26
N ALA A 14 10.87 1.89 -13.10
CA ALA A 14 10.61 2.66 -11.89
C ALA A 14 9.11 2.94 -11.67
N ILE A 15 8.38 3.25 -12.74
CA ILE A 15 6.93 3.45 -12.69
C ILE A 15 6.22 2.17 -12.29
N LEU A 16 6.52 1.04 -12.94
CA LEU A 16 5.90 -0.25 -12.61
C LEU A 16 6.20 -0.67 -11.17
N ALA A 17 7.42 -0.49 -10.69
CA ALA A 17 7.78 -0.75 -9.29
C ALA A 17 6.96 0.12 -8.32
N ALA A 18 6.77 1.41 -8.64
CA ALA A 18 5.92 2.29 -7.83
C ALA A 18 4.44 1.87 -7.86
N MET A 19 3.93 1.42 -9.03
CA MET A 19 2.57 0.91 -9.16
C MET A 19 2.36 -0.36 -8.33
N ILE A 20 3.34 -1.25 -8.28
CA ILE A 20 3.29 -2.44 -7.41
C ILE A 20 3.23 -2.01 -5.94
N GLY A 21 4.01 -1.01 -5.53
CA GLY A 21 3.95 -0.48 -4.16
C GLY A 21 2.56 0.07 -3.81
N ALA A 22 1.98 0.91 -4.68
CA ALA A 22 0.63 1.43 -4.49
C ALA A 22 -0.44 0.33 -4.48
N PHE A 23 -0.34 -0.63 -5.41
CA PHE A 23 -1.18 -1.81 -5.47
C PHE A 23 -1.14 -2.61 -4.17
N MET A 24 0.07 -2.88 -3.65
CA MET A 24 0.25 -3.65 -2.42
C MET A 24 -0.33 -2.94 -1.20
N ALA A 25 -0.15 -1.62 -1.08
CA ALA A 25 -0.75 -0.83 0.01
C ALA A 25 -2.28 -0.94 0.00
N ILE A 26 -2.90 -0.86 -1.18
CA ILE A 26 -4.36 -0.97 -1.31
C ILE A 26 -4.83 -2.40 -1.12
N LEU A 27 -4.13 -3.38 -1.69
CA LEU A 27 -4.45 -4.81 -1.55
C LEU A 27 -4.45 -5.22 -0.07
N ASN A 28 -3.50 -4.69 0.72
CA ASN A 28 -3.37 -4.96 2.14
C ASN A 28 -4.63 -4.57 2.94
N ILE A 29 -5.28 -3.46 2.58
CA ILE A 29 -6.57 -3.05 3.17
C ILE A 29 -7.61 -4.16 2.95
N GLN A 30 -7.65 -4.69 1.74
CA GLN A 30 -8.69 -5.60 1.28
C GLN A 30 -8.51 -7.01 1.86
N ILE A 31 -7.29 -7.55 1.83
CA ILE A 31 -7.00 -8.88 2.39
C ILE A 31 -7.23 -8.90 3.91
N THR A 32 -6.90 -7.80 4.60
CA THR A 32 -7.13 -7.69 6.04
C THR A 32 -8.62 -7.61 6.35
N ASN A 33 -9.37 -6.77 5.63
CA ASN A 33 -10.82 -6.66 5.81
C ASN A 33 -11.55 -7.98 5.55
N ALA A 34 -11.12 -8.74 4.54
CA ALA A 34 -11.69 -10.04 4.23
C ALA A 34 -11.44 -11.10 5.33
N SER A 35 -10.35 -10.93 6.08
CA SER A 35 -9.91 -11.89 7.10
C SER A 35 -10.16 -11.39 8.53
N LEU A 36 -10.87 -10.27 8.70
CA LEU A 36 -10.96 -9.56 9.97
C LEU A 36 -11.50 -10.44 11.11
N LEU A 37 -12.56 -11.21 10.85
CA LEU A 37 -13.14 -12.12 11.84
C LEU A 37 -12.16 -13.23 12.28
N ASN A 38 -11.32 -13.72 11.36
CA ASN A 38 -10.30 -14.72 11.68
C ASN A 38 -9.17 -14.12 12.53
N ILE A 39 -8.76 -12.88 12.22
CA ILE A 39 -7.81 -12.14 13.04
C ILE A 39 -8.39 -11.95 14.45
N GLU A 40 -9.63 -11.45 14.54
CA GLU A 40 -10.32 -11.20 15.81
C GLU A 40 -10.35 -12.45 16.71
N GLY A 41 -10.77 -13.58 16.14
CA GLY A 41 -10.75 -14.88 16.83
C GLY A 41 -9.34 -15.33 17.21
N GLY A 42 -8.33 -15.06 16.37
CA GLY A 42 -6.95 -15.46 16.58
C GLY A 42 -6.23 -14.70 17.70
N ILE A 43 -6.48 -13.40 17.84
CA ILE A 43 -5.93 -12.56 18.92
C ILE A 43 -6.88 -12.41 20.12
N GLY A 44 -8.03 -13.09 20.10
CA GLY A 44 -8.96 -13.17 21.24
C GLY A 44 -9.67 -11.85 21.56
N THR A 45 -9.90 -10.99 20.57
CA THR A 45 -10.63 -9.72 20.74
C THR A 45 -12.08 -9.88 20.32
N GLY A 46 -13.00 -9.27 21.09
CA GLY A 46 -14.40 -9.19 20.70
C GLY A 46 -14.61 -8.35 19.42
N VAL A 47 -15.66 -8.67 18.68
CA VAL A 47 -15.99 -8.08 17.35
C VAL A 47 -16.09 -6.55 17.40
N ASP A 48 -16.60 -5.98 18.50
CA ASP A 48 -16.76 -4.53 18.65
C ASP A 48 -15.42 -3.77 18.56
N ASN A 49 -14.32 -4.41 18.96
CA ASN A 49 -13.01 -3.77 18.98
C ASN A 49 -12.16 -4.08 17.75
N GLY A 50 -12.46 -5.14 17.00
CA GLY A 50 -11.62 -5.57 15.87
C GLY A 50 -11.67 -4.62 14.67
N SER A 51 -12.75 -3.85 14.49
CA SER A 51 -12.83 -2.80 13.47
C SER A 51 -11.69 -1.76 13.55
N TRP A 52 -11.09 -1.57 14.74
CA TRP A 52 -9.93 -0.69 14.92
C TRP A 52 -8.67 -1.14 14.19
N ILE A 53 -8.56 -2.42 13.83
CA ILE A 53 -7.45 -2.98 13.05
C ILE A 53 -7.40 -2.34 11.66
N SER A 54 -8.55 -2.12 11.03
CA SER A 54 -8.63 -1.47 9.72
C SER A 54 -8.65 0.04 9.83
N THR A 55 -9.35 0.59 10.83
CA THR A 55 -9.40 2.03 11.08
C THR A 55 -8.01 2.62 11.35
N SER A 56 -7.18 1.97 12.15
CA SER A 56 -5.82 2.44 12.49
C SER A 56 -4.90 2.50 11.27
N TYR A 57 -4.97 1.51 10.37
CA TYR A 57 -4.24 1.53 9.10
C TYR A 57 -4.64 2.75 8.25
N LEU A 58 -5.94 2.99 8.08
CA LEU A 58 -6.44 4.12 7.31
C LEU A 58 -6.08 5.48 7.94
N ILE A 59 -6.06 5.57 9.28
CA ILE A 59 -5.58 6.77 9.98
C ILE A 59 -4.11 7.05 9.61
N GLY A 60 -3.26 6.03 9.62
CA GLY A 60 -1.86 6.18 9.19
C GLY A 60 -1.73 6.69 7.76
N GLU A 61 -2.49 6.11 6.83
CA GLU A 61 -2.51 6.55 5.42
C GLU A 61 -2.99 8.00 5.28
N ILE A 62 -4.11 8.36 5.91
CA ILE A 62 -4.69 9.71 5.83
C ILE A 62 -3.71 10.76 6.33
N VAL A 63 -2.93 10.46 7.37
CA VAL A 63 -1.92 11.38 7.90
C VAL A 63 -0.76 11.56 6.92
N VAL A 64 -0.28 10.47 6.31
CA VAL A 64 0.97 10.51 5.52
C VAL A 64 0.78 10.99 4.09
N ILE A 65 -0.40 10.78 3.49
CA ILE A 65 -0.69 11.18 2.11
C ILE A 65 -0.43 12.68 1.89
N PRO A 66 -0.96 13.63 2.68
CA PRO A 66 -0.66 15.05 2.51
C PRO A 66 0.80 15.38 2.86
N LEU A 67 1.42 14.65 3.80
CA LEU A 67 2.83 14.81 4.15
C LEU A 67 3.77 14.37 3.02
N THR A 68 3.29 13.59 2.05
CA THR A 68 4.12 13.06 0.97
C THR A 68 4.79 14.17 0.16
N ASP A 69 4.08 15.27 -0.15
CA ASP A 69 4.67 16.41 -0.88
C ASP A 69 5.84 16.99 -0.09
N TYR A 70 5.64 17.26 1.20
CA TYR A 70 6.69 17.78 2.07
C TYR A 70 7.89 16.80 2.15
N LEU A 71 7.63 15.52 2.41
CA LEU A 71 8.67 14.50 2.48
C LEU A 71 9.45 14.41 1.17
N SER A 72 8.78 14.50 0.02
CA SER A 72 9.40 14.45 -1.32
C SER A 72 10.33 15.63 -1.64
N ARG A 73 10.14 16.76 -0.95
CA ARG A 73 11.00 17.94 -1.08
C ARG A 73 12.21 17.88 -0.16
N VAL A 74 12.05 17.31 1.03
CA VAL A 74 13.12 17.19 2.04
C VAL A 74 14.04 16.02 1.74
N PHE A 75 13.48 14.89 1.31
CA PHE A 75 14.22 13.67 1.05
C PHE A 75 14.23 13.32 -0.44
N SER A 76 15.21 12.53 -0.86
CA SER A 76 15.24 12.02 -2.24
C SER A 76 14.05 11.09 -2.51
N PHE A 77 13.36 11.33 -3.62
CA PHE A 77 12.22 10.53 -4.07
C PHE A 77 12.50 9.01 -4.04
N ARG A 78 13.70 8.61 -4.48
CA ARG A 78 14.14 7.21 -4.49
C ARG A 78 14.26 6.66 -3.07
N ASN A 79 14.85 7.42 -2.15
CA ASN A 79 15.10 6.98 -0.79
C ASN A 79 13.79 6.84 -0.02
N ILE A 80 12.83 7.74 -0.25
CA ILE A 80 11.48 7.64 0.33
C ILE A 80 10.82 6.36 -0.15
N MET A 81 10.73 6.14 -1.47
CA MET A 81 10.06 4.96 -2.03
C MET A 81 10.65 3.66 -1.49
N LEU A 82 11.98 3.54 -1.44
CA LEU A 82 12.64 2.33 -0.94
C LEU A 82 12.43 2.17 0.57
N SER A 83 12.65 3.22 1.36
CA SER A 83 12.55 3.13 2.83
C SER A 83 11.12 2.85 3.27
N PHE A 84 10.14 3.53 2.68
CA PHE A 84 8.73 3.36 3.02
C PHE A 84 8.20 2.00 2.56
N ALA A 85 8.60 1.52 1.37
CA ALA A 85 8.24 0.16 0.95
C ALA A 85 8.85 -0.92 1.87
N SER A 86 10.11 -0.74 2.28
CA SER A 86 10.75 -1.67 3.22
C SER A 86 10.08 -1.64 4.60
N LEU A 87 9.79 -0.46 5.14
CA LEU A 87 9.12 -0.32 6.43
C LEU A 87 7.68 -0.86 6.38
N PHE A 88 6.95 -0.62 5.28
CA PHE A 88 5.65 -1.24 5.05
C PHE A 88 5.74 -2.77 5.14
N ALA A 89 6.72 -3.38 4.48
CA ALA A 89 6.92 -4.84 4.53
C ALA A 89 7.28 -5.32 5.94
N VAL A 90 8.15 -4.61 6.66
CA VAL A 90 8.53 -4.93 8.04
C VAL A 90 7.31 -4.91 8.97
N PHE A 91 6.48 -3.86 8.90
CA PHE A 91 5.28 -3.78 9.73
C PHE A 91 4.20 -4.78 9.28
N SER A 92 4.15 -5.14 8.00
CA SER A 92 3.30 -6.25 7.52
C SER A 92 3.66 -7.56 8.20
N VAL A 93 4.95 -7.89 8.23
CA VAL A 93 5.43 -9.09 8.93
C VAL A 93 5.20 -8.97 10.43
N ALA A 94 5.37 -7.78 11.02
CA ALA A 94 5.11 -7.57 12.44
C ALA A 94 3.65 -7.84 12.82
N CYS A 95 2.67 -7.49 11.97
CA CYS A 95 1.25 -7.81 12.18
C CYS A 95 1.00 -9.32 12.33
N ALA A 96 1.72 -10.16 11.60
CA ALA A 96 1.60 -11.63 11.70
C ALA A 96 2.00 -12.18 13.09
N PHE A 97 2.84 -11.45 13.84
CA PHE A 97 3.29 -11.82 15.18
C PHE A 97 2.51 -11.12 16.30
N ALA A 98 1.48 -10.32 15.99
CA ALA A 98 0.69 -9.65 17.01
C ALA A 98 -0.13 -10.64 17.84
N THR A 99 -0.03 -10.56 19.17
CA THR A 99 -0.71 -11.45 20.11
C THR A 99 -1.91 -10.81 20.81
N ASP A 100 -2.07 -9.50 20.68
CA ASP A 100 -3.11 -8.71 21.32
C ASP A 100 -3.52 -7.54 20.43
N LEU A 101 -4.72 -7.01 20.69
CA LEU A 101 -5.32 -5.95 19.88
C LEU A 101 -4.53 -4.63 19.92
N PRO A 102 -4.10 -4.09 21.08
CA PRO A 102 -3.27 -2.88 21.11
C PRO A 102 -2.00 -2.98 20.25
N THR A 103 -1.29 -4.09 20.32
CA THR A 103 -0.10 -4.35 19.49
C THR A 103 -0.44 -4.37 18.01
N MET A 104 -1.52 -5.08 17.63
CA MET A 104 -2.03 -5.12 16.25
C MET A 104 -2.37 -3.72 15.73
N ILE A 105 -3.10 -2.92 16.51
CA ILE A 105 -3.46 -1.53 16.17
C ILE A 105 -2.21 -0.68 15.92
N GLY A 106 -1.21 -0.80 16.80
CA GLY A 106 0.05 -0.08 16.66
C GLY A 106 0.78 -0.43 15.36
N PHE A 107 0.94 -1.73 15.07
CA PHE A 107 1.59 -2.17 13.84
C PHE A 107 0.81 -1.76 12.59
N ARG A 108 -0.52 -1.85 12.61
CA ARG A 108 -1.38 -1.44 11.50
C ARG A 108 -1.30 0.06 11.22
N ALA A 109 -1.26 0.89 12.26
CA ALA A 109 -1.08 2.34 12.12
C ALA A 109 0.25 2.67 11.42
N PHE A 110 1.36 2.05 11.85
CA PHE A 110 2.65 2.26 11.21
C PHE A 110 2.69 1.67 9.79
N GLN A 111 2.13 0.48 9.58
CA GLN A 111 2.02 -0.14 8.26
C GLN A 111 1.30 0.80 7.28
N GLY A 112 0.14 1.35 7.68
CA GLY A 112 -0.60 2.32 6.87
C GLY A 112 0.15 3.61 6.64
N PHE A 113 0.85 4.13 7.65
CA PHE A 113 1.70 5.31 7.50
C PHE A 113 2.83 5.09 6.48
N PHE A 114 3.46 3.91 6.45
CA PHE A 114 4.52 3.66 5.46
C PHE A 114 3.96 3.27 4.08
N GLY A 115 2.82 2.58 4.03
CA GLY A 115 2.15 2.21 2.77
C GLY A 115 1.52 3.40 2.05
N GLY A 116 0.94 4.34 2.79
CA GLY A 116 0.16 5.46 2.24
C GLY A 116 0.95 6.40 1.35
N VAL A 117 2.27 6.52 1.55
CA VAL A 117 3.16 7.33 0.68
C VAL A 117 3.29 6.74 -0.71
N LEU A 118 3.20 5.42 -0.85
CA LEU A 118 3.46 4.73 -2.13
C LEU A 118 2.42 5.11 -3.19
N ILE A 119 1.18 5.40 -2.77
CA ILE A 119 0.05 5.75 -3.66
C ILE A 119 0.28 7.10 -4.38
N PRO A 120 0.39 8.25 -3.68
CA PRO A 120 0.64 9.55 -4.32
C PRO A 120 2.01 9.62 -5.00
N MET A 121 3.02 8.89 -4.53
CA MET A 121 4.32 8.84 -5.19
C MET A 121 4.25 8.12 -6.53
N ALA A 122 3.53 6.99 -6.63
CA ALA A 122 3.33 6.31 -7.91
C ALA A 122 2.66 7.22 -8.94
N PHE A 123 1.62 7.95 -8.52
CA PHE A 123 0.95 8.94 -9.35
C PHE A 123 1.90 10.08 -9.76
N THR A 124 2.65 10.64 -8.82
CA THR A 124 3.63 11.72 -9.06
C THR A 124 4.72 11.30 -10.05
N LEU A 125 5.17 10.04 -9.98
CA LEU A 125 6.22 9.52 -10.86
C LEU A 125 5.80 9.52 -12.33
N VAL A 126 4.51 9.25 -12.61
CA VAL A 126 3.94 9.33 -13.96
C VAL A 126 4.07 10.74 -14.54
N PHE A 127 3.67 11.77 -13.78
CA PHE A 127 3.72 13.15 -14.27
C PHE A 127 5.14 13.71 -14.35
N THR A 128 6.03 13.30 -13.45
CA THR A 128 7.38 13.86 -13.35
C THR A 128 8.39 13.16 -14.25
N LYS A 129 8.17 11.89 -14.61
CA LYS A 129 9.13 11.11 -15.42
C LYS A 129 8.66 10.79 -16.82
N LEU A 130 7.34 10.75 -17.09
CA LEU A 130 6.86 10.51 -18.45
C LEU A 130 6.70 11.82 -19.24
N PRO A 131 7.06 11.81 -20.53
CA PRO A 131 6.68 12.89 -21.43
C PRO A 131 5.14 12.94 -21.56
N LYS A 132 4.58 14.13 -21.83
CA LYS A 132 3.13 14.36 -21.90
C LYS A 132 2.37 13.34 -22.78
N ALA A 133 2.97 12.88 -23.87
CA ALA A 133 2.38 11.90 -24.77
C ALA A 133 2.21 10.49 -24.15
N GLN A 134 2.98 10.14 -23.12
CA GLN A 134 2.94 8.82 -22.46
C GLN A 134 2.25 8.85 -21.09
N GLN A 135 2.00 10.04 -20.53
CA GLN A 135 1.28 10.20 -19.26
C GLN A 135 -0.09 9.50 -19.25
N PRO A 136 -0.94 9.55 -20.31
CA PRO A 136 -2.21 8.84 -20.31
C PRO A 136 -2.08 7.33 -20.10
N ILE A 137 -1.05 6.71 -20.68
CA ILE A 137 -0.78 5.27 -20.51
C ILE A 137 -0.33 4.98 -19.06
N GLY A 138 0.56 5.81 -18.52
CA GLY A 138 0.98 5.70 -17.11
C GLY A 138 -0.19 5.83 -16.13
N LEU A 139 -1.11 6.76 -16.39
CA LEU A 139 -2.31 6.95 -15.58
C LEU A 139 -3.30 5.79 -15.73
N ALA A 140 -3.48 5.25 -16.93
CA ALA A 140 -4.32 4.07 -17.14
C ALA A 140 -3.81 2.87 -16.33
N MET A 141 -2.48 2.65 -16.30
CA MET A 141 -1.89 1.59 -15.48
C MET A 141 -2.04 1.84 -13.98
N PHE A 142 -1.87 3.09 -13.53
CA PHE A 142 -2.13 3.46 -12.13
C PHE A 142 -3.60 3.18 -11.75
N SER A 143 -4.55 3.60 -12.57
CA SER A 143 -5.98 3.35 -12.35
C SER A 143 -6.30 1.86 -12.33
N LEU A 144 -5.66 1.07 -13.19
CA LEU A 144 -5.80 -0.38 -13.18
C LEU A 144 -5.28 -0.96 -11.86
N ALA A 145 -4.10 -0.56 -11.40
CA ALA A 145 -3.55 -1.03 -10.13
C ALA A 145 -4.49 -0.71 -8.95
N VAL A 146 -4.98 0.52 -8.86
CA VAL A 146 -5.83 0.99 -7.75
C VAL A 146 -7.22 0.34 -7.76
N THR A 147 -7.80 0.08 -8.94
CA THR A 147 -9.14 -0.53 -9.05
C THR A 147 -9.11 -2.06 -8.99
N PHE A 148 -8.01 -2.67 -9.42
CA PHE A 148 -7.86 -4.12 -9.42
C PHE A 148 -7.63 -4.68 -8.01
N ALA A 149 -6.90 -3.97 -7.15
CA ALA A 149 -6.63 -4.42 -5.77
C ALA A 149 -7.93 -4.71 -4.96
N PRO A 150 -8.95 -3.81 -4.92
CA PRO A 150 -10.26 -4.12 -4.33
C PRO A 150 -11.00 -5.29 -4.97
N ALA A 151 -10.85 -5.50 -6.28
CA ALA A 151 -11.55 -6.56 -6.98
C ALA A 151 -11.04 -7.96 -6.58
N ILE A 152 -9.72 -8.11 -6.39
CA ILE A 152 -9.10 -9.42 -6.11
C ILE A 152 -8.79 -9.65 -4.62
N GLY A 153 -8.73 -8.58 -3.83
CA GLY A 153 -8.32 -8.62 -2.43
C GLY A 153 -9.11 -9.61 -1.58
N PRO A 154 -10.46 -9.59 -1.59
CA PRO A 154 -11.25 -10.53 -0.80
C PRO A 154 -11.02 -12.00 -1.17
N THR A 155 -10.86 -12.30 -2.47
CA THR A 155 -10.58 -13.66 -2.94
C THR A 155 -9.22 -14.14 -2.46
N ILE A 156 -8.18 -13.30 -2.59
CA ILE A 156 -6.82 -13.65 -2.16
C ILE A 156 -6.76 -13.79 -0.63
N GLY A 157 -7.29 -12.81 0.11
CA GLY A 157 -7.29 -12.81 1.56
C GLY A 157 -8.06 -13.99 2.15
N GLY A 158 -9.24 -14.29 1.62
CA GLY A 158 -10.03 -15.45 2.02
C GLY A 158 -9.29 -16.77 1.77
N TYR A 159 -8.73 -16.94 0.57
CA TYR A 159 -7.97 -18.16 0.23
C TYR A 159 -6.74 -18.36 1.12
N LEU A 160 -5.96 -17.31 1.35
CA LEU A 160 -4.77 -17.37 2.21
C LEU A 160 -5.15 -17.71 3.65
N THR A 161 -6.15 -17.03 4.20
CA THR A 161 -6.60 -17.26 5.56
C THR A 161 -7.17 -18.66 5.77
N GLU A 162 -7.96 -19.18 4.82
CA GLU A 162 -8.55 -20.52 4.91
C GLU A 162 -7.50 -21.65 4.84
N ASN A 163 -6.48 -21.50 4.00
CA ASN A 163 -5.51 -22.58 3.75
C ASN A 163 -4.24 -22.48 4.61
N TYR A 164 -3.83 -21.27 5.02
CA TYR A 164 -2.56 -21.02 5.70
C TYR A 164 -2.69 -20.22 7.00
N GLY A 165 -3.90 -19.77 7.35
CA GLY A 165 -4.16 -18.97 8.54
C GLY A 165 -3.98 -17.47 8.30
N TRP A 166 -4.62 -16.67 9.16
CA TRP A 166 -4.64 -15.20 9.03
C TRP A 166 -3.25 -14.58 9.21
N GLN A 167 -2.29 -15.25 9.81
CA GLN A 167 -0.93 -14.73 9.97
C GLN A 167 -0.18 -14.59 8.63
N THR A 168 -0.74 -15.12 7.54
CA THR A 168 -0.16 -15.02 6.20
C THR A 168 -0.60 -13.79 5.41
N ILE A 169 -1.58 -13.04 5.92
CA ILE A 169 -2.09 -11.82 5.28
C ILE A 169 -1.41 -10.55 5.80
#